data_AF-A0A529SKR0-F1
#
_entry.id   AF-A0A529SKR0-F1
#
_cell.length_a   1.000
_cell.length_b   1.000
_cell.length_c   1.000
_cell.angle_alpha   90.00
_cell.angle_beta   90.00
_cell.angle_gamma   90.00
#
_symmetry.space_group_name_H-M   'P 1'
#
loop_
_entity.id
_entity.type
_entity.pdbx_description
1 polymer ?
#
loop_
_entity_poly.entity_id
_entity_poly.type
_entity_poly.pdbx_seq_one_letter_code
_entity_poly.pdbx_strand_id
1 'polypeptide(L)' 'MIEKFSASAGSVVAGIDVGGTFTDLLLIDGKAGGKVHIAKTPTTVENQAFGVVAALGATGFPIDCIDL' A
#
# COMPACT_ATOMS: atom_id res chain seq x y z
N MET A 1 -14.95 -8.06 11.57
CA MET A 1 -13.60 -7.59 11.19
C MET A 1 -13.19 -6.57 12.22
N ILE A 2 -12.29 -6.92 13.13
CA ILE A 2 -11.78 -5.99 14.14
C ILE A 2 -10.54 -5.36 13.53
N GLU A 3 -10.58 -4.06 13.26
CA GLU A 3 -9.41 -3.30 12.83
C GLU A 3 -8.37 -3.36 13.95
N LYS A 4 -7.24 -4.02 13.68
CA LYS A 4 -6.24 -4.27 14.73
C LYS A 4 -5.40 -3.04 15.06
N PHE A 5 -5.30 -2.06 14.15
CA PHE A 5 -4.52 -0.84 14.38
C PHE A 5 -5.11 0.30 13.55
N SER A 6 -5.56 1.37 14.21
CA SER A 6 -5.69 2.67 13.55
C SER A 6 -4.28 3.14 13.23
N ALA A 7 -4.03 3.58 11.98
CA ALA A 7 -2.83 4.36 11.71
C ALA A 7 -2.78 5.52 12.71
N SER A 8 -1.62 5.76 13.32
CA SER A 8 -1.48 6.87 14.25
C SER A 8 -1.68 8.19 13.49
N ALA A 9 -2.21 9.22 14.16
CA ALA A 9 -2.33 10.52 13.54
C ALA A 9 -0.94 10.99 13.08
N GLY A 10 -0.77 11.18 11.77
CA GLY A 10 0.50 11.59 11.16
C GLY A 10 1.40 10.47 10.61
N SER A 11 1.05 9.18 10.75
CA SER A 11 1.82 8.10 10.09
C SER A 11 1.37 7.86 8.65
N VAL A 12 2.30 7.49 7.78
CA VAL A 12 2.05 7.02 6.41
C VAL A 12 2.15 5.51 6.39
N VAL A 13 1.04 4.83 6.10
CA VAL A 13 0.96 3.36 6.18
C VAL A 13 0.39 2.81 4.89
N ALA A 14 1.02 1.77 4.34
CA ALA A 14 0.53 1.00 3.21
C ALA A 14 0.06 -0.40 3.66
N GLY A 15 -1.20 -0.71 3.40
CA GLY A 15 -1.72 -2.08 3.43
C GLY A 15 -1.67 -2.66 2.02
N ILE A 16 -1.08 -3.86 1.88
CA ILE A 16 -0.92 -4.55 0.60
C ILE A 16 -1.47 -5.97 0.71
N ASP A 17 -2.37 -6.33 -0.20
CA ASP A 17 -2.94 -7.67 -0.31
C ASP A 17 -2.50 -8.30 -1.64
N VAL A 18 -1.85 -9.46 -1.56
CA VAL A 18 -1.33 -10.18 -2.73
C VAL A 18 -2.25 -11.36 -3.01
N GLY A 19 -3.12 -11.22 -4.01
CA GLY A 19 -3.99 -12.29 -4.50
C GLY A 19 -3.39 -13.10 -5.63
N GLY A 20 -4.16 -14.03 -6.20
CA GLY A 20 -3.72 -14.86 -7.34
C GLY A 20 -3.77 -14.15 -8.71
N THR A 21 -4.64 -13.14 -8.86
CA THR A 21 -4.78 -12.36 -10.10
C THR A 21 -4.22 -10.96 -9.96
N PHE A 22 -4.53 -10.29 -8.85
CA PHE A 22 -4.15 -8.91 -8.61
C PHE A 22 -3.51 -8.75 -7.22
N THR A 23 -2.60 -7.78 -7.15
CA THR A 23 -2.06 -7.21 -5.93
C THR A 23 -2.72 -5.85 -5.71
N ASP A 24 -3.39 -5.71 -4.57
CA ASP A 24 -4.13 -4.52 -4.17
C ASP A 24 -3.35 -3.75 -3.10
N LEU A 25 -3.33 -2.42 -3.20
CA LEU A 25 -2.67 -1.53 -2.26
C LEU A 25 -3.59 -0.39 -1.85
N LEU A 26 -3.66 -0.17 -0.54
CA LEU A 26 -4.26 1.00 0.10
C LEU A 26 -3.19 1.71 0.94
N LEU A 27 -2.88 2.96 0.61
CA LEU A 27 -1.96 3.79 1.38
C LEU A 27 -2.71 4.98 1.99
N ILE A 28 -2.51 5.19 3.28
CA ILE A 28 -3.05 6.32 4.04
C ILE A 28 -1.90 7.25 4.37
N ASP A 29 -1.93 8.45 3.81
CA ASP A 29 -1.03 9.54 4.15
C ASP A 29 -1.62 10.35 5.32
N GLY A 30 -1.29 9.93 6.55
CA GLY A 30 -1.69 10.63 7.76
C GLY A 30 -1.05 12.02 7.91
N LYS A 31 0.06 12.33 7.21
CA LYS A 31 0.73 13.64 7.24
C LYS A 31 -0.05 14.66 6.39
N ALA A 32 -0.68 14.21 5.30
CA ALA A 32 -1.51 15.04 4.43
C ALA A 32 -3.01 14.99 4.77
N GLY A 33 -3.36 14.93 6.06
CA GLY A 33 -4.76 14.96 6.49
C GLY A 33 -5.56 13.70 6.15
N GLY A 34 -4.89 12.55 6.00
CA GLY A 34 -5.53 11.26 5.74
C GLY A 34 -5.83 11.00 4.26
N LYS A 35 -5.06 11.61 3.35
CA LYS A 35 -5.22 11.35 1.91
C LYS A 35 -4.99 9.86 1.62
N VAL A 36 -5.86 9.30 0.78
CA VAL A 36 -5.80 7.89 0.40
C VAL A 36 -5.25 7.74 -1.01
N HIS A 37 -4.29 6.83 -1.17
CA HIS A 37 -3.75 6.39 -2.45
C HIS A 37 -4.11 4.91 -2.64
N ILE A 38 -4.55 4.55 -3.85
CA ILE A 38 -4.97 3.19 -4.18
C ILE A 38 -4.23 2.75 -5.44
N ALA A 39 -3.77 1.50 -5.45
CA ALA A 39 -3.26 0.85 -6.64
C ALA A 39 -3.77 -0.58 -6.73
N LYS A 40 -3.95 -1.04 -7.97
CA LYS A 40 -4.23 -2.44 -8.31
C LYS A 40 -3.32 -2.81 -9.47
N THR A 41 -2.54 -3.88 -9.32
CA THR A 41 -1.62 -4.35 -10.35
C THR A 41 -1.75 -5.86 -10.54
N PRO A 42 -1.44 -6.43 -11.72
CA PRO A 42 -1.42 -7.88 -11.89
C PRO A 42 -0.43 -8.53 -10.92
N THR A 43 -0.82 -9.65 -10.30
CA THR A 43 0.10 -10.42 -9.46
C THR A 43 1.17 -11.09 -10.32
N THR A 44 2.42 -10.99 -9.87
CA THR A 44 3.54 -11.76 -10.41
C THR A 44 3.73 -13.03 -9.59
N VAL A 45 3.10 -14.12 -10.00
CA VAL A 45 2.99 -15.35 -9.19
C VAL A 45 4.33 -16.05 -8.95
N GLU A 46 5.27 -15.94 -9.90
CA GLU A 46 6.60 -16.51 -9.81
C GLU A 46 7.48 -15.79 -8.77
N ASN A 47 7.25 -14.48 -8.60
CA ASN A 47 7.88 -13.68 -7.55
C ASN A 47 6.99 -12.48 -7.19
N GLN A 48 6.30 -12.59 -6.07
CA GLN A 48 5.32 -11.61 -5.62
C GLN A 48 5.92 -10.24 -5.27
N ALA A 49 7.21 -10.17 -5.00
CA ALA A 49 7.88 -8.90 -4.73
C ALA A 49 7.73 -7.91 -5.89
N PHE A 50 7.68 -8.39 -7.13
CA PHE A 50 7.51 -7.50 -8.29
C PHE A 50 6.11 -6.88 -8.34
N GLY A 51 5.05 -7.63 -8.05
CA GLY A 51 3.69 -7.11 -7.93
C GLY A 51 3.57 -6.06 -6.81
N VAL A 52 4.21 -6.31 -5.66
CA VAL A 52 4.27 -5.35 -4.55
C VAL A 52 4.98 -4.05 -4.95
N VAL A 53 6.15 -4.15 -5.57
CA VAL A 53 6.92 -2.98 -6.03
C VAL A 53 6.14 -2.22 -7.12
N ALA A 54 5.48 -2.92 -8.03
CA ALA A 54 4.63 -2.31 -9.06
C ALA A 54 3.44 -1.57 -8.44
N ALA A 55 2.77 -2.16 -7.45
CA ALA A 55 1.68 -1.52 -6.72
C ALA A 55 2.13 -0.25 -6.00
N LEU A 56 3.29 -0.30 -5.31
CA LEU A 56 3.90 0.88 -4.67
C LEU A 56 4.19 1.98 -5.70
N GLY A 57 4.85 1.64 -6.82
CA GLY A 57 5.16 2.59 -7.88
C GLY A 57 3.92 3.22 -8.52
N ALA A 58 2.84 2.45 -8.70
CA ALA A 58 1.59 2.94 -9.29
C ALA A 58 0.89 4.02 -8.44
N THR A 59 1.17 4.11 -7.14
CA THR A 59 0.63 5.18 -6.28
C THR A 59 1.24 6.55 -6.57
N GLY A 60 2.43 6.59 -7.17
CA GLY A 60 3.26 7.80 -7.28
C GLY A 60 3.72 8.37 -5.94
N PHE A 61 3.51 7.67 -4.82
CA PHE A 61 3.89 8.11 -3.50
C PHE A 61 5.38 7.78 -3.23
N PRO A 62 6.18 8.71 -2.69
CA PRO A 62 7.58 8.43 -2.35
C PRO A 62 7.71 7.31 -1.31
N ILE A 63 8.38 6.21 -1.67
CA ILE A 63 8.46 5.00 -0.83
C ILE A 63 9.24 5.26 0.47
N ASP A 64 10.24 6.14 0.44
CA ASP A 64 11.05 6.54 1.59
C ASP A 64 10.25 7.30 2.66
N CYS A 65 9.05 7.78 2.33
CA CYS A 65 8.15 8.48 3.26
C CYS A 65 7.16 7.55 3.97
N ILE A 66 7.13 6.25 3.64
CA ILE A 66 6.29 5.23 4.28
C ILE A 66 6.95 4.78 5.58
N ASP A 67 6.19 4.76 6.67
CA ASP A 67 6.71 4.38 7.99
C ASP A 67 6.77 2.85 8.15
N LEU A 68 7.83 2.34 8.82
CA LEU A 68 8.10 0.91 9.07
C LEU A 68 7.91 0.52 10.55
#